data_AF-A0A2N2AV67-F1
#
_entry.id   AF-A0A2N2AV67-F1
#
_cell.length_a   1.000
_cell.length_b   1.000
_cell.length_c   1.000
_cell.angle_alpha   90.00
_cell.angle_beta   90.00
_cell.angle_gamma   90.00
#
_symmetry.space_group_name_H-M   'P 1'
#
loop_
_entity.id
_entity.type
_entity.pdbx_description
1 polymer ?
#
loop_
_entity_poly.entity_id
_entity_poly.type
_entity_poly.pdbx_seq_one_letter_code
_entity_poly.pdbx_strand_id
1 'polypeptide(L)' 'MSKLPVNEILSISKLVQMETSALAVSKAGLKAITDEELRTQAKSGIHAGEARIKGLQQFIVDNDVIYHAEEGTTI' A
#
# COMPACT_ATOMS: atom_id res chain seq x y z
N MET A 1 -4.29 -14.23 16.26
CA MET A 1 -3.78 -13.87 14.92
C MET A 1 -2.30 -14.18 14.88
N SER A 2 -1.81 -14.81 13.81
CA SER A 2 -0.40 -15.19 13.64
C SER A 2 0.42 -13.99 13.18
N LYS A 3 1.60 -13.77 13.79
CA LYS A 3 2.53 -12.73 13.35
C LYS A 3 3.12 -13.08 12.00
N LEU A 4 3.23 -12.10 11.10
CA LEU A 4 3.96 -12.28 9.85
C LEU A 4 5.47 -12.35 10.15
N PRO A 5 6.22 -13.27 9.53
CA PRO A 5 7.66 -13.25 9.59
C PRO A 5 8.22 -12.02 8.85
N VAL A 6 9.39 -11.55 9.27
CA VAL A 6 10.01 -10.30 8.80
C VAL A 6 10.18 -10.25 7.28
N ASN A 7 10.45 -11.39 6.64
CA ASN A 7 10.59 -11.47 5.18
C ASN A 7 9.26 -11.20 4.45
N GLU A 8 8.11 -11.55 5.04
CA GLU A 8 6.79 -11.25 4.47
C GLU A 8 6.46 -9.77 4.63
N ILE A 9 6.71 -9.19 5.82
CA ILE A 9 6.56 -7.74 6.05
C ILE A 9 7.42 -6.94 5.07
N LEU A 10 8.68 -7.35 4.86
CA LEU A 10 9.58 -6.73 3.90
C LEU A 10 9.05 -6.84 2.46
N SER A 11 8.51 -8.00 2.09
CA SER A 11 7.95 -8.23 0.75
C SER A 11 6.72 -7.35 0.50
N ILE A 12 5.81 -7.26 1.47
CA ILE A 12 4.61 -6.42 1.37
C ILE A 12 4.98 -4.94 1.34
N SER A 13 5.96 -4.52 2.15
CA SER A 13 6.46 -3.13 2.15
C SER A 13 7.02 -2.74 0.77
N LYS A 14 7.74 -3.65 0.10
CA LYS A 14 8.22 -3.43 -1.28
C LYS A 14 7.05 -3.31 -2.27
N LEU A 15 6.00 -4.11 -2.12
CA LEU A 15 4.80 -4.00 -2.96
C LEU A 15 4.11 -2.65 -2.77
N VAL A 16 3.98 -2.15 -1.54
CA VAL A 16 3.44 -0.82 -1.24
C VAL A 16 4.27 0.27 -1.92
N GLN A 17 5.60 0.19 -1.85
CA GLN A 17 6.49 1.17 -2.49
C GLN A 17 6.35 1.15 -4.02
N MET A 18 6.31 -0.04 -4.63
CA MET A 18 6.13 -0.21 -6.07
C MET A 18 4.79 0.36 -6.53
N GLU A 19 3.70 0.01 -5.86
CA GLU A 19 2.35 0.46 -6.20
C GLU A 19 2.22 1.98 -6.06
N THR A 20 2.81 2.55 -5.01
CA THR A 20 2.85 4.02 -4.79
C THR A 20 3.57 4.73 -5.93
N SER A 21 4.69 4.17 -6.40
CA SER A 21 5.48 4.73 -7.50
C SER A 21 4.70 4.64 -8.82
N ALA A 22 4.07 3.50 -9.10
CA ALA A 22 3.21 3.32 -10.27
C ALA A 22 2.02 4.29 -10.26
N LEU A 23 1.37 4.46 -9.10
CA LEU A 23 0.25 5.37 -8.92
C LEU A 23 0.65 6.83 -9.20
N ALA A 24 1.85 7.25 -8.78
CA ALA A 24 2.36 8.58 -9.07
C ALA A 24 2.51 8.82 -10.58
N VAL A 25 3.05 7.83 -11.31
CA VAL A 25 3.16 7.88 -12.78
C VAL A 25 1.79 7.93 -13.44
N SER A 26 0.85 7.07 -13.03
CA SER A 26 -0.52 7.06 -13.56
C SER A 26 -1.24 8.39 -13.34
N LYS A 27 -1.12 8.99 -12.15
CA LYS A 27 -1.70 10.30 -11.84
C LYS A 27 -1.09 11.43 -12.69
N ALA A 28 0.23 11.41 -12.88
CA ALA A 28 0.91 12.40 -13.74
C ALA A 28 0.46 12.26 -15.21
N GLY A 29 0.36 11.04 -15.71
CA GLY A 29 -0.05 10.75 -17.09
C GLY A 29 -1.52 11.04 -17.39
N LEU A 30 -2.39 11.11 -16.39
CA LEU A 30 -3.83 11.32 -16.58
C LEU A 30 -4.16 12.59 -17.39
N LYS A 31 -3.35 13.65 -17.25
CA LYS A 31 -3.53 14.91 -17.99
C LYS A 31 -3.22 14.80 -19.48
N ALA A 32 -2.41 13.82 -19.88
CA ALA A 32 -2.06 13.59 -21.28
C ALA A 32 -3.13 12.78 -22.04
N ILE A 33 -4.07 12.15 -21.33
CA ILE A 33 -5.13 11.34 -21.94
C ILE A 33 -6.25 12.25 -22.43
N THR A 34 -6.36 12.45 -23.74
CA THR A 34 -7.39 13.32 -24.35
C THR A 34 -8.74 12.62 -24.52
N ASP A 35 -8.74 11.32 -24.76
CA ASP A 35 -9.95 10.50 -24.88
C ASP A 35 -10.66 10.37 -23.51
N GLU A 36 -11.94 10.74 -23.47
CA GLU A 36 -12.68 10.81 -22.20
C GLU A 36 -12.99 9.44 -21.60
N GLU A 37 -13.25 8.44 -22.45
CA GLU A 37 -13.52 7.08 -21.99
C GLU A 37 -12.25 6.48 -21.40
N LEU A 38 -11.12 6.60 -22.10
CA LEU A 38 -9.82 6.17 -21.63
C LEU A 38 -9.41 6.90 -20.34
N ARG A 39 -9.72 8.20 -20.23
CA ARG A 39 -9.46 8.97 -19.00
C ARG A 39 -10.29 8.46 -17.83
N THR A 40 -11.54 8.06 -18.08
CA THR A 40 -12.43 7.49 -17.07
C THR A 40 -11.96 6.12 -16.59
N GLN A 41 -11.51 5.28 -17.52
CA GLN A 41 -10.88 3.99 -17.19
C GLN A 41 -9.58 4.18 -16.39
N ALA A 42 -8.73 5.14 -16.80
CA ALA A 42 -7.51 5.47 -16.08
C ALA A 42 -7.77 5.97 -14.65
N LYS A 43 -8.81 6.81 -14.45
CA LYS A 43 -9.25 7.22 -13.10
C LYS A 43 -9.67 6.01 -12.26
N SER A 44 -10.43 5.08 -12.84
CA SER A 44 -10.85 3.86 -12.15
C SER A 44 -9.66 2.99 -11.74
N GLY A 45 -8.66 2.86 -12.61
CA GLY A 45 -7.39 2.19 -12.31
C GLY A 45 -6.60 2.86 -11.17
N ILE A 46 -6.55 4.20 -11.16
CA ILE A 46 -5.93 5.00 -10.07
C ILE A 46 -6.64 4.72 -8.74
N HIS A 47 -7.97 4.73 -8.71
CA HIS A 47 -8.75 4.45 -7.50
C HIS A 47 -8.53 3.02 -7.00
N ALA A 48 -8.46 2.05 -7.92
CA ALA A 48 -8.13 0.67 -7.57
C ALA A 48 -6.71 0.54 -6.99
N GLY A 49 -5.74 1.30 -7.51
CA GLY A 49 -4.38 1.37 -6.97
C GLY A 49 -4.34 1.95 -5.56
N GLU A 50 -5.07 3.04 -5.31
CA GLU A 50 -5.21 3.63 -3.97
C GLU A 50 -5.82 2.65 -2.97
N ALA A 51 -6.87 1.92 -3.39
CA ALA A 51 -7.49 0.89 -2.57
C ALA A 51 -6.52 -0.26 -2.24
N ARG A 52 -5.71 -0.70 -3.22
CA ARG A 52 -4.67 -1.72 -3.00
C ARG A 52 -3.60 -1.26 -2.00
N ILE A 53 -3.07 -0.04 -2.15
CA ILE A 53 -2.08 0.52 -1.22
C ILE A 53 -2.65 0.52 0.20
N LYS A 54 -3.87 1.03 0.37
CA LYS A 54 -4.53 1.09 1.68
C LYS A 54 -4.74 -0.31 2.27
N GLY A 55 -5.19 -1.27 1.45
CA GLY A 55 -5.39 -2.65 1.88
C GLY A 55 -4.09 -3.32 2.33
N LEU A 56 -2.98 -3.13 1.60
CA LEU A 56 -1.68 -3.68 1.97
C LEU A 56 -1.11 -3.04 3.24
N GLN A 57 -1.27 -1.72 3.40
CA GLN A 57 -0.87 -1.02 4.63
C GLN A 57 -1.68 -1.51 5.83
N GLN A 58 -3.01 -1.65 5.68
CA GLN A 58 -3.86 -2.17 6.74
C GLN A 58 -3.49 -3.62 7.08
N PHE A 59 -3.22 -4.45 6.07
CA PHE A 59 -2.77 -5.83 6.29
C PHE A 59 -1.46 -5.89 7.08
N ILE A 60 -0.49 -5.00 6.81
CA ILE A 60 0.73 -4.91 7.63
C ILE A 60 0.34 -4.56 9.07
N VAL A 61 -0.44 -3.50 9.30
CA VAL A 61 -0.83 -3.05 10.65
C VAL A 61 -1.58 -4.15 11.43
N ASP A 62 -2.51 -4.84 10.78
CA ASP A 62 -3.33 -5.89 11.41
C ASP A 62 -2.49 -7.10 11.84
N ASN A 63 -1.39 -7.37 11.14
CA ASN A 63 -0.53 -8.53 11.39
C ASN A 63 0.79 -8.20 12.11
N ASP A 64 1.16 -6.92 12.15
CA ASP A 64 2.27 -6.35 12.90
C ASP A 64 1.77 -5.73 14.20
N VAL A 65 0.80 -6.37 14.88
CA VAL A 65 0.34 -5.96 16.22
C VAL A 65 1.58 -5.74 17.06
N ILE A 66 1.81 -4.46 17.31
CA ILE A 66 3.08 -3.87 17.69
C ILE A 66 3.62 -4.65 18.88
N TYR A 67 4.84 -5.17 18.76
CA TYR A 67 5.61 -5.60 19.94
C TYR A 67 6.01 -4.33 20.71
N HIS A 68 5.05 -3.68 21.34
CA HIS A 68 5.23 -2.93 22.56
C HIS A 68 4.79 -3.85 23.70
N ALA A 69 5.50 -4.97 23.86
CA ALA A 69 5.60 -5.56 25.18
C ALA A 69 6.50 -4.61 25.97
N GLU A 70 5.82 -3.82 26.79
CA GLU A 70 6.30 -2.89 27.81
C GLU A 70 7.80 -2.91 28.10
N GLU A 71 8.40 -1.71 28.08
CA GLU A 71 9.51 -1.37 28.98
C GLU A 71 9.06 -1.61 30.43
N GLY A 72 9.15 -2.86 30.87
CA GLY A 72 8.98 -3.28 32.25
C GLY A 72 10.34 -3.49 32.88
N THR A 73 10.99 -2.39 33.29
CA THR A 73 12.07 -2.44 34.28
C THR A 73 11.51 -3.01 35.59
N THR A 74 11.90 -4.22 35.95
CA THR A 74 12.04 -4.76 37.34
C THR A 74 12.53 -6.21 37.21
N ILE A 75 13.59 -6.73 37.82
CA ILE A 75 14.46 -6.37 38.96
C ILE A 75 15.90 -6.76 38.57
#